data_AF-A0A1T5G2M9-F1
#
_entry.id   AF-A0A1T5G2M9-F1
#
_cell.length_a   1.000
_cell.length_b   1.000
_cell.length_c   1.000
_cell.angle_alpha   90.00
_cell.angle_beta   90.00
_cell.angle_gamma   90.00
#
_symmetry.space_group_name_H-M   'P 1'
#
loop_
_entity.id
_entity.type
_entity.pdbx_description
1 polymer ?
#
loop_
_entity_poly.entity_id
_entity_poly.type
_entity_poly.pdbx_seq_one_letter_code
_entity_poly.pdbx_strand_id
1 'polypeptide(L)' 'MVTQGERISNPYLYETLNLMIGQAIVVQTEKNIHQGKLISVLPDNIVVEFSRTPLFIRLKEIVWVTLAKREK' A
#
# COMPACT_ATOMS: atom_id res chain seq x y z
N MET A 1 4.10 6.58 -31.20
CA MET A 1 5.08 6.40 -30.11
C MET A 1 4.30 5.77 -28.97
N VAL A 2 4.50 4.48 -28.70
CA VAL A 2 3.77 3.80 -27.62
C VAL A 2 4.43 4.24 -26.31
N THR A 3 3.69 5.00 -25.50
CA THR A 3 4.08 5.29 -24.13
C THR A 3 4.18 3.94 -23.42
N GLN A 4 5.41 3.52 -23.12
CA GLN A 4 5.68 2.34 -22.32
C GLN A 4 5.15 2.62 -20.92
N GLY A 5 3.84 2.39 -20.75
CA GLY A 5 3.19 2.44 -19.46
C GLY A 5 3.92 1.46 -18.57
N GLU A 6 4.52 1.96 -17.50
CA GLU A 6 4.97 1.15 -16.39
C GLU A 6 3.88 0.13 -16.13
N ARG A 7 4.18 -1.17 -16.28
CA ARG A 7 3.19 -2.24 -16.20
C ARG A 7 2.72 -2.29 -14.76
N ILE A 8 1.70 -1.50 -14.43
CA ILE A 8 1.00 -1.58 -13.16
C ILE A 8 0.42 -3.00 -13.11
N SER A 9 1.06 -3.86 -12.32
CA SER A 9 0.77 -5.28 -12.32
C SER A 9 -0.68 -5.57 -11.89
N ASN A 10 -1.30 -4.63 -11.18
CA ASN A 10 -2.72 -4.67 -10.87
C ASN A 10 -3.31 -3.24 -10.78
N PRO A 11 -3.93 -2.72 -11.86
CA PRO A 11 -4.46 -1.35 -11.88
C PRO A 11 -5.54 -1.11 -10.82
N TYR A 12 -6.40 -2.11 -10.56
CA TYR A 12 -7.45 -2.00 -9.54
C TYR A 12 -6.89 -1.88 -8.12
N LEU A 13 -5.84 -2.65 -7.81
CA LEU A 13 -5.18 -2.56 -6.51
C LEU A 13 -4.46 -1.22 -6.33
N TYR A 14 -3.77 -0.75 -7.37
CA TYR A 14 -3.10 0.54 -7.36
C TYR A 14 -4.09 1.70 -7.15
N GLU A 15 -5.22 1.68 -7.87
CA GLU A 15 -6.27 2.70 -7.73
C GLU A 15 -6.93 2.64 -6.35
N THR A 16 -7.23 1.44 -5.85
CA THR A 16 -7.78 1.24 -4.50
C THR A 16 -6.82 1.75 -3.42
N LEU A 17 -5.53 1.42 -3.52
CA LEU A 17 -4.51 1.91 -2.59
C LEU A 17 -4.38 3.43 -2.66
N ASN A 18 -4.46 4.03 -3.86
CA ASN A 18 -4.45 5.49 -4.00
C ASN A 18 -5.63 6.15 -3.27
N LEU A 19 -6.83 5.55 -3.33
CA LEU A 19 -7.99 6.04 -2.58
C LEU A 19 -7.82 5.92 -1.06
N MET A 20 -6.96 5.00 -0.61
CA MET A 20 -6.65 4.80 0.82
C MET A 20 -5.50 5.67 1.33
N ILE A 21 -4.87 6.50 0.48
CA ILE A 21 -3.81 7.41 0.91
C ILE A 21 -4.35 8.36 1.99
N GLY A 22 -3.60 8.47 3.08
CA GLY A 22 -3.97 9.23 4.27
C GLY A 22 -4.78 8.43 5.30
N GLN A 23 -5.23 7.22 4.98
CA GLN A 23 -5.95 6.36 5.92
C GLN A 23 -5.01 5.43 6.69
N ALA A 24 -5.43 5.02 7.88
CA ALA A 24 -4.76 3.96 8.61
C ALA A 24 -5.13 2.61 7.99
N ILE A 25 -4.13 1.84 7.58
CA ILE A 25 -4.28 0.55 6.93
C ILE A 25 -3.50 -0.53 7.68
N VAL A 26 -3.92 -1.77 7.48
CA VAL A 26 -3.20 -2.97 7.89
C VAL A 26 -2.87 -3.75 6.63
N VAL A 27 -1.58 -4.05 6.46
CA VAL A 27 -1.01 -4.76 5.33
C VAL A 27 -0.41 -6.06 5.83
N GLN A 28 -0.90 -7.18 5.34
CA GLN A 28 -0.27 -8.47 5.55
C GLN A 28 0.70 -8.74 4.40
N THR A 29 1.96 -8.95 4.73
CA THR A 29 2.94 -9.54 3.83
C THR A 29 3.05 -11.03 4.08
N GLU A 30 3.73 -11.76 3.19
CA GLU A 30 3.98 -13.20 3.38
C GLU A 30 4.66 -13.55 4.70
N LYS A 31 5.41 -12.60 5.29
CA LYS A 31 6.21 -12.84 6.51
C LYS A 31 5.72 -12.07 7.73
N ASN A 32 5.15 -10.88 7.55
CA ASN A 32 4.83 -9.95 8.64
C ASN A 32 3.57 -9.14 8.39
N ILE A 33 2.93 -8.67 9.46
CA ILE A 33 1.84 -7.69 9.40
C ILE A 33 2.42 -6.32 9.71
N HIS A 34 2.12 -5.35 8.84
CA HIS A 34 2.46 -3.95 9.03
C HIS A 34 1.17 -3.14 9.19
N GLN A 35 1.09 -2.36 10.26
CA GLN A 35 0.00 -1.42 10.50
C GLN A 35 0.56 -0.01 10.52
N GLY A 36 -0.12 0.91 9.86
CA GLY A 36 0.26 2.32 9.87
C GLY A 36 -0.61 3.15 8.94
N LYS A 37 -0.21 4.39 8.72
CA LYS A 37 -0.91 5.30 7.80
C LYS A 37 -0.32 5.16 6.41
N LEU A 38 -1.13 4.87 5.40
CA LEU A 38 -0.66 4.90 4.02
C LEU A 38 -0.36 6.36 3.65
N ILE A 39 0.89 6.66 3.31
CA ILE A 39 1.29 8.04 2.95
C ILE A 39 1.54 8.21 1.46
N SER A 40 1.93 7.15 0.76
CA SER A 40 2.16 7.18 -0.69
C SER A 40 2.11 5.77 -1.29
N VAL A 41 1.75 5.68 -2.57
CA VAL A 41 1.70 4.44 -3.35
C VAL A 41 2.61 4.64 -4.57
N LEU A 42 3.60 3.77 -4.71
CA LEU A 42 4.50 3.71 -5.87
C LEU A 42 4.12 2.49 -6.74
N PRO A 43 4.61 2.42 -7.99
CA PRO A 43 4.28 1.31 -8.91
C PRO A 43 4.63 -0.09 -8.35
N ASP A 44 5.76 -0.22 -7.63
CA ASP A 44 6.24 -1.49 -7.07
C ASP A 44 6.14 -1.57 -5.53
N ASN A 45 5.98 -0.42 -4.86
CA ASN A 45 6.04 -0.35 -3.39
C ASN A 45 4.96 0.57 -2.84
N ILE A 46 4.52 0.34 -1.61
CA ILE A 46 3.70 1.28 -0.84
C ILE A 46 4.52 1.83 0.31
N VAL A 47 4.21 3.06 0.72
CA VAL A 47 4.84 3.71 1.87
C VAL A 47 3.82 3.85 2.98
N VAL A 48 4.07 3.15 4.07
CA VAL A 48 3.23 3.15 5.27
C VAL A 48 4.02 3.80 6.41
N GLU A 49 3.51 4.89 6.97
CA GLU A 49 4.12 5.53 8.12
C GLU A 49 3.61 4.90 9.42
N PHE A 50 4.54 4.41 10.24
CA PHE A 50 4.26 3.95 11.60
C PHE A 50 5.17 4.71 12.57
N SER A 51 4.58 5.35 13.57
CA SER A 51 5.33 6.09 14.61
C SER A 51 6.36 7.10 14.05
N ARG A 52 5.97 7.85 13.01
CA ARG A 52 6.83 8.81 12.27
C ARG A 52 8.00 8.20 11.48
N THR A 53 7.99 6.88 11.31
CA THR A 53 8.96 6.17 10.48
C THR A 53 8.26 5.65 9.22
N PRO A 54 8.72 6.03 8.00
CA PRO A 54 8.19 5.48 6.76
C PRO A 54 8.70 4.05 6.53
N LEU A 55 7.78 3.13 6.30
CA LEU A 55 8.04 1.74 5.96
C LEU A 55 7.71 1.52 4.48
N PHE A 56 8.65 0.92 3.75
CA PHE A 56 8.50 0.58 2.34
C PHE A 56 8.15 -0.90 2.22
N ILE A 57 6.95 -1.20 1.70
CA ILE A 57 6.46 -2.56 1.54
C ILE A 57 6.28 -2.83 0.04
N ARG A 58 6.85 -3.93 -0.47
CA ARG A 58 6.73 -4.29 -1.88
C ARG A 58 5.33 -4.82 -2.17
N LEU A 59 4.67 -4.32 -3.22
CA LEU A 59 3.32 -4.79 -3.60
C LEU A 59 3.29 -6.30 -3.84
N LYS A 60 4.36 -6.87 -4.40
CA LYS A 60 4.46 -8.31 -4.68
C LYS A 60 4.45 -9.22 -3.45
N GLU A 61 4.82 -8.68 -2.28
CA GLU A 61 4.85 -9.44 -1.02
C GLU A 61 3.54 -9.28 -0.24
N ILE A 62 2.64 -8.39 -0.70
CA ILE A 62 1.35 -8.13 -0.05
C ILE A 62 0.40 -9.27 -0.37
N VAL A 63 -0.10 -9.92 0.67
CA VAL A 63 -1.15 -10.94 0.58
C VAL A 63 -2.52 -10.26 0.57
N TRP A 64 -2.73 -9.32 1.49
CA TRP A 64 -3.96 -8.52 1.56
C TRP A 64 -3.72 -7.18 2.26
N VAL A 65 -4.62 -6.24 2.00
CA VAL A 65 -4.67 -4.92 2.65
C VAL A 65 -6.09 -4.64 3.10
N THR A 66 -6.24 -4.05 4.29
CA THR A 66 -7.54 -3.60 4.80
C THR A 66 -7.39 -2.29 5.55
N LEU A 67 -8.49 -1.56 5.70
CA LEU A 67 -8.52 -0.37 6.54
C LEU A 67 -8.40 -0.79 8.01
N ALA A 68 -7.55 -0.10 8.76
CA ALA A 68 -7.49 -0.28 10.20
C ALA A 68 -8.83 0.19 10.79
N LYS A 69 -9.62 -0.75 11.31
CA LYS A 69 -10.89 -0.45 11.96
C LYS A 69 -10.62 0.50 13.13
N ARG A 70 -11.08 1.75 13.03
CA ARG A 70 -11.25 2.61 14.21
C ARG A 70 -12.49 2.10 14.92
N GLU A 71 -12.30 1.28 15.94
CA GLU A 71 -13.39 1.00 16.87
C GLU A 71 -13.65 2.30 17.66
N LYS A 72 -14.91 2.73 17.65
CA LYS A 72 -15.39 3.95 18.30
C LYS A 72 -16.01 3.58 19.63
#